data_AF-A0A6J4VNV1-F1
#
_entry.id   AF-A0A6J4VNV1-F1
#
_cell.length_a   1.000
_cell.length_b   1.000
_cell.length_c   1.000
_cell.angle_alpha   90.00
_cell.angle_beta   90.00
_cell.angle_gamma   90.00
#
_symmetry.space_group_name_H-M   'P 1'
#
loop_
_entity.id
_entity.type
_entity.pdbx_description
1 polymer ?
#
loop_
_entity_poly.entity_id
_entity_poly.type
_entity_poly.pdbx_seq_one_letter_code
_entity_poly.pdbx_strand_id
1 'polypeptide(L)'
;MRRLRILTWPIHGSYFTALAHLEHDWILPLEAGAPEGYGGRGTADFPPSVRDVPAADVRDLDLDLVLFQSLRNLTEDAAKILSPAQRRLPRIYLEHNTPFPDPVSSSHPFADPHGLLVHVTRFNRLMWDNGETPTRVIEHSVAIDPEATYRGTLPQGITAINSMPRRGRKVGLDLFLEARRHVPIQLAGFGNEGLDGLGDIPYPRLHRVVADYRFLFSPCRYTSLPLAVIEAMTIGMPVVALATTELPDVIENGVHGYLS
;
A
#
# COMPACT_ATOMS: atom_id res chain seq x y z
N MET A 1 -23.23 -15.49 -1.38
CA MET A 1 -22.56 -15.14 -2.65
C MET A 1 -21.72 -16.33 -3.11
N ARG A 2 -21.43 -16.48 -4.41
CA ARG A 2 -20.53 -17.56 -4.89
C ARG A 2 -19.08 -17.24 -4.48
N ARG A 3 -18.36 -18.23 -3.95
CA ARG A 3 -16.92 -18.13 -3.66
C ARG A 3 -16.12 -18.15 -4.97
N LEU A 4 -15.23 -17.16 -5.16
CA LEU A 4 -14.42 -17.01 -6.36
C LEU A 4 -12.98 -17.48 -6.11
N ARG A 5 -12.32 -18.01 -7.14
CA ARG A 5 -10.88 -18.29 -7.15
C ARG A 5 -10.14 -17.12 -7.80
N ILE A 6 -9.42 -16.35 -6.99
CA ILE A 6 -8.82 -15.07 -7.37
C ILE A 6 -7.31 -15.21 -7.33
N LEU A 7 -6.65 -15.03 -8.47
CA LEU A 7 -5.20 -14.87 -8.51
C LEU A 7 -4.83 -13.42 -8.18
N THR A 8 -3.85 -13.22 -7.30
CA THR A 8 -3.28 -11.91 -7.01
C THR A 8 -1.83 -12.03 -6.54
N TRP A 9 -1.15 -10.90 -6.47
CA TRP A 9 0.16 -10.73 -5.86
C TRP A 9 -0.01 -9.98 -4.53
N PRO A 10 0.69 -10.36 -3.45
CA PRO A 10 0.54 -9.73 -2.13
C PRO A 10 1.33 -8.41 -2.09
N ILE A 11 0.78 -7.37 -2.73
CA ILE A 11 1.33 -6.01 -2.74
C ILE A 11 0.62 -5.19 -1.64
N HIS A 12 1.34 -4.26 -1.00
CA HIS A 12 0.84 -3.47 0.14
C HIS A 12 0.28 -4.36 1.26
N GLY A 13 1.17 -5.04 1.99
CA GLY A 13 0.84 -6.14 2.91
C GLY A 13 -0.30 -5.88 3.90
N SER A 14 -0.45 -4.66 4.43
CA SER A 14 -1.56 -4.30 5.32
C SER A 14 -2.92 -4.31 4.61
N TYR A 15 -3.00 -3.76 3.39
CA TYR A 15 -4.21 -3.81 2.57
C TYR A 15 -4.55 -5.23 2.17
N PHE A 16 -3.56 -6.00 1.68
CA PHE A 16 -3.79 -7.38 1.29
C PHE A 16 -4.22 -8.25 2.49
N THR A 17 -3.74 -7.94 3.70
CA THR A 17 -4.21 -8.58 4.94
C THR A 17 -5.71 -8.40 5.13
N ALA A 18 -6.24 -7.19 4.98
CA ALA A 18 -7.68 -6.96 5.04
C ALA A 18 -8.43 -7.68 3.92
N LEU A 19 -7.92 -7.60 2.69
CA LEU A 19 -8.55 -8.21 1.51
C LEU A 19 -8.63 -9.75 1.61
N ALA A 20 -7.60 -10.39 2.13
CA ALA A 20 -7.49 -11.83 2.29
C ALA A 20 -8.55 -12.45 3.21
N HIS A 21 -9.19 -11.63 4.06
CA HIS A 21 -10.26 -12.07 4.97
C HIS A 21 -11.65 -12.09 4.32
N LEU A 22 -11.80 -11.61 3.08
CA LEU A 22 -13.03 -11.80 2.32
C LEU A 22 -13.25 -13.29 1.99
N GLU A 23 -14.52 -13.71 1.90
CA GLU A 23 -14.94 -15.10 1.66
C GLU A 23 -14.71 -15.57 0.21
N HIS A 24 -13.46 -15.50 -0.26
CA HIS A 24 -12.98 -15.94 -1.57
C HIS A 24 -11.72 -16.80 -1.41
N ASP A 25 -11.42 -17.62 -2.41
CA ASP A 25 -10.17 -18.38 -2.47
C ASP A 25 -9.09 -17.51 -3.14
N TRP A 26 -8.03 -17.22 -2.39
CA TRP A 26 -6.94 -16.38 -2.84
C TRP A 26 -5.75 -17.25 -3.23
N ILE A 27 -5.25 -17.05 -4.44
CA ILE A 27 -4.13 -17.79 -5.01
C ILE A 27 -2.96 -16.84 -5.13
N LEU A 28 -1.86 -17.17 -4.47
CA LEU A 28 -0.62 -16.41 -4.49
C LEU A 28 0.46 -17.21 -5.24
N PRO A 29 1.12 -16.63 -6.25
CA PRO A 29 2.18 -17.31 -6.95
C PRO A 29 3.44 -17.38 -6.06
N LEU A 30 4.09 -18.54 -6.08
CA LEU A 30 5.31 -18.82 -5.33
C LEU A 30 6.43 -19.29 -6.27
N GLU A 31 7.62 -18.72 -6.12
CA GLU A 31 8.84 -19.19 -6.78
C GLU A 31 9.96 -19.41 -5.76
N ALA A 32 10.87 -20.34 -6.06
CA ALA A 32 12.04 -20.57 -5.22
C ALA A 32 12.88 -19.28 -5.11
N GLY A 33 13.31 -18.96 -3.89
CA GLY A 33 14.03 -17.72 -3.59
C GLY A 33 13.12 -16.51 -3.37
N ALA A 34 11.79 -16.66 -3.48
CA ALA A 34 10.80 -15.63 -3.20
C ALA A 34 11.12 -14.26 -3.84
N PRO A 35 11.39 -14.19 -5.16
CA PRO A 35 11.60 -12.91 -5.82
C PRO A 35 10.37 -12.01 -5.67
N GLU A 36 10.54 -10.71 -5.87
CA GLU A 36 9.45 -9.73 -5.72
C GLU A 36 8.21 -10.16 -6.51
N GLY A 37 7.07 -10.23 -5.81
CA GLY A 37 5.78 -10.71 -6.33
C GLY A 37 5.53 -12.22 -6.17
N TYR A 38 6.56 -13.02 -5.90
CA TYR A 38 6.50 -14.49 -5.91
C TYR A 38 6.86 -15.10 -4.54
N GLY A 39 6.61 -14.38 -3.46
CA GLY A 39 6.87 -14.84 -2.08
C GLY A 39 5.73 -15.63 -1.45
N GLY A 40 4.61 -15.83 -2.16
CA GLY A 40 3.41 -16.44 -1.59
C GLY A 40 2.93 -15.72 -0.33
N ARG A 41 2.49 -16.49 0.67
CA ARG A 41 2.05 -16.00 1.99
C ARG A 41 3.19 -15.48 2.86
N GLY A 42 4.44 -15.79 2.53
CA GLY A 42 5.59 -15.50 3.39
C GLY A 42 5.40 -16.07 4.80
N THR A 43 5.57 -15.25 5.83
CA THR A 43 5.38 -15.62 7.24
C THR A 43 4.06 -15.11 7.84
N ALA A 44 3.18 -14.54 7.01
CA ALA A 44 1.93 -13.96 7.48
C ALA A 44 0.88 -15.02 7.81
N ASP A 45 0.12 -14.77 8.89
CA ASP A 45 -0.96 -15.63 9.33
C ASP A 45 -2.25 -15.33 8.54
N PHE A 46 -2.29 -15.82 7.31
CA PHE A 46 -3.48 -15.73 6.47
C PHE A 46 -4.48 -16.86 6.72
N PRO A 47 -5.79 -16.60 6.53
CA PRO A 47 -6.81 -17.64 6.59
C PRO A 47 -6.52 -18.81 5.62
N PRO A 48 -7.09 -20.02 5.86
CA PRO A 48 -6.91 -21.18 4.97
C PRO A 48 -7.41 -20.98 3.52
N SER A 49 -8.18 -19.91 3.29
CA SER A 49 -8.61 -19.49 1.96
C SER A 49 -7.47 -18.95 1.08
N VAL A 50 -6.35 -18.54 1.69
CA VAL A 50 -5.16 -18.05 0.98
C VAL A 50 -4.18 -19.19 0.80
N ARG A 51 -3.83 -19.47 -0.46
CA ARG A 51 -3.00 -20.62 -0.85
C ARG A 51 -1.84 -20.19 -1.72
N ASP A 52 -0.67 -20.71 -1.39
CA ASP A 52 0.50 -20.61 -2.24
C ASP A 52 0.42 -21.68 -3.33
N VAL A 53 0.69 -21.27 -4.56
CA VAL A 53 0.78 -22.16 -5.72
C VAL A 53 2.09 -21.90 -6.44
N PRO A 54 2.86 -22.93 -6.81
CA PRO A 54 4.03 -22.75 -7.67
C PRO A 54 3.65 -21.95 -8.91
N ALA A 55 4.40 -20.90 -9.23
CA ALA A 55 4.05 -20.00 -10.34
C ALA A 55 3.87 -20.72 -11.68
N ALA A 56 4.58 -21.83 -11.89
CA ALA A 56 4.46 -22.68 -13.07
C ALA A 56 3.11 -23.40 -13.18
N ASP A 57 2.45 -23.69 -12.05
CA ASP A 57 1.20 -24.45 -11.99
C ASP A 57 -0.03 -23.53 -12.11
N VAL A 58 0.14 -22.22 -11.94
CA VAL A 58 -0.94 -21.22 -12.01
C VAL A 58 -1.73 -21.32 -13.32
N ARG A 59 -1.05 -21.61 -14.44
CA ARG A 59 -1.67 -21.71 -15.77
C ARG A 59 -2.69 -22.83 -15.92
N ASP A 60 -2.64 -23.83 -15.05
CA ASP A 60 -3.48 -25.03 -15.10
C ASP A 60 -4.64 -24.97 -14.09
N LEU A 61 -4.73 -23.91 -13.29
CA LEU A 61 -5.85 -23.66 -12.39
C LEU A 61 -7.05 -23.12 -13.17
N ASP A 62 -8.27 -23.51 -12.80
CA ASP A 62 -9.41 -22.69 -13.19
C ASP A 62 -9.53 -21.50 -12.23
N LEU A 63 -9.31 -20.31 -12.77
CA LEU A 63 -9.43 -19.03 -12.08
C LEU A 63 -10.75 -18.38 -12.49
N ASP A 64 -11.35 -17.63 -11.57
CA ASP A 64 -12.57 -16.85 -11.84
C ASP A 64 -12.24 -15.38 -12.13
N LEU A 65 -11.13 -14.87 -11.61
CA LEU A 65 -10.75 -13.46 -11.62
C LEU A 65 -9.23 -13.32 -11.47
N VAL A 66 -8.64 -12.34 -12.15
CA VAL A 66 -7.27 -11.89 -11.89
C VAL A 66 -7.29 -10.48 -11.32
N LEU A 67 -6.64 -10.29 -10.17
CA LEU A 67 -6.44 -9.01 -9.51
C LEU A 67 -4.98 -8.58 -9.67
N PHE A 68 -4.75 -7.59 -10.52
CA PHE A 68 -3.45 -6.94 -10.67
C PHE A 68 -3.29 -5.85 -9.63
N GLN A 69 -2.09 -5.71 -9.06
CA GLN A 69 -1.79 -4.67 -8.06
C GLN A 69 -0.53 -3.85 -8.39
N SER A 70 0.10 -4.12 -9.53
CA SER A 70 1.24 -3.38 -10.04
C SER A 70 1.35 -3.46 -11.56
N LEU A 71 2.12 -2.53 -12.14
CA LEU A 71 2.43 -2.54 -13.58
C LEU A 71 3.09 -3.85 -14.00
N ARG A 72 4.04 -4.35 -13.21
CA ARG A 72 4.75 -5.61 -13.49
C ARG A 72 3.79 -6.80 -13.57
N ASN A 73 2.79 -6.86 -12.68
CA ASN A 73 1.80 -7.93 -12.74
C ASN A 73 1.04 -7.92 -14.08
N LEU A 74 0.73 -6.73 -14.59
CA LEU A 74 0.01 -6.53 -15.84
C LEU A 74 0.88 -6.81 -17.07
N THR A 75 2.10 -6.29 -17.12
CA THR A 75 2.93 -6.28 -18.34
C THR A 75 3.87 -7.47 -18.46
N GLU A 76 4.27 -8.10 -17.34
CA GLU A 76 5.25 -9.18 -17.32
C GLU A 76 4.65 -10.47 -16.75
N ASP A 77 4.18 -10.42 -15.50
CA ASP A 77 3.82 -11.64 -14.77
C ASP A 77 2.61 -12.33 -15.41
N ALA A 78 1.61 -11.56 -15.86
CA ALA A 78 0.44 -12.09 -16.56
C ALA A 78 0.83 -12.92 -17.79
N ALA A 79 1.80 -12.45 -18.59
CA ALA A 79 2.26 -13.18 -19.77
C ALA A 79 3.08 -14.41 -19.39
N LYS A 80 3.82 -14.35 -18.27
CA LYS A 80 4.66 -15.43 -17.76
C LYS A 80 3.83 -16.60 -17.19
N ILE A 81 2.83 -16.33 -16.35
CA ILE A 81 2.19 -17.37 -15.52
C ILE A 81 0.75 -17.70 -15.91
N LEU A 82 0.08 -16.88 -16.73
CA LEU A 82 -1.30 -17.14 -17.15
C LEU A 82 -1.38 -17.86 -18.50
N SER A 83 -2.35 -18.75 -18.63
CA SER A 83 -2.72 -19.32 -19.93
C SER A 83 -3.41 -18.28 -20.83
N PRO A 84 -3.49 -18.49 -22.16
CA PRO A 84 -4.25 -17.61 -23.05
C PRO A 84 -5.72 -17.44 -22.62
N ALA A 85 -6.35 -18.49 -22.08
CA ALA A 85 -7.71 -18.43 -21.58
C ALA A 85 -7.84 -17.58 -20.32
N GLN A 86 -6.93 -17.77 -19.35
CA GLN A 86 -6.92 -16.99 -18.12
C GLN A 86 -6.69 -15.49 -18.35
N ARG A 87 -5.89 -15.12 -19.36
CA ARG A 87 -5.68 -13.70 -19.73
C ARG A 87 -6.94 -12.98 -20.23
N ARG A 88 -8.01 -13.73 -20.55
CA ARG A 88 -9.33 -13.22 -20.98
C ARG A 88 -10.39 -13.30 -19.88
N LEU A 89 -10.03 -13.74 -18.68
CA LEU A 89 -10.95 -13.72 -17.54
C LEU A 89 -11.33 -12.29 -17.16
N PRO A 90 -12.33 -12.10 -16.30
CA PRO A 90 -12.51 -10.83 -15.59
C PRO A 90 -11.19 -10.37 -14.97
N ARG A 91 -10.92 -9.06 -15.07
CA ARG A 91 -9.67 -8.44 -14.60
C ARG A 91 -9.99 -7.19 -13.79
N ILE A 92 -9.38 -7.10 -12.62
CA ILE A 92 -9.35 -5.89 -11.81
C ILE A 92 -7.91 -5.42 -11.72
N TYR A 93 -7.68 -4.12 -11.90
CA TYR A 93 -6.43 -3.49 -11.52
C TYR A 93 -6.69 -2.63 -10.29
N LEU A 94 -5.99 -2.91 -9.20
CA LEU A 94 -6.03 -2.13 -7.97
C LEU A 94 -4.84 -1.16 -7.94
N GLU A 95 -5.11 0.11 -8.16
CA GLU A 95 -4.11 1.18 -8.20
C GLU A 95 -3.90 1.79 -6.81
N HIS A 96 -2.67 1.63 -6.31
CA HIS A 96 -2.21 2.11 -5.01
C HIS A 96 -1.41 3.42 -5.10
N ASN A 97 -0.95 3.80 -6.29
CA ASN A 97 0.02 4.85 -6.52
C ASN A 97 -0.58 6.03 -7.28
N THR A 98 0.03 7.19 -7.02
CA THR A 98 -0.21 8.39 -7.83
C THR A 98 0.40 8.25 -9.22
N PRO A 99 -0.10 9.01 -10.21
CA PRO A 99 0.45 9.04 -11.57
C PRO A 99 1.97 9.23 -11.65
N PHE A 100 2.61 8.54 -12.58
CA PHE A 100 4.03 8.69 -12.88
C PHE A 100 4.27 8.39 -14.37
N PRO A 101 5.23 9.02 -15.06
CA PRO A 101 6.16 10.07 -14.59
C PRO A 101 5.54 11.45 -14.39
N ASP A 102 4.42 11.75 -15.06
CA ASP A 102 3.79 13.06 -14.98
C ASP A 102 2.57 13.04 -14.04
N PRO A 103 2.43 14.00 -13.12
CA PRO A 103 1.35 13.98 -12.14
C PRO A 103 -0.05 14.27 -12.71
N VAL A 104 -0.16 14.88 -13.89
CA VAL A 104 -1.43 15.36 -14.46
C VAL A 104 -1.74 14.80 -15.85
N SER A 105 -0.73 14.33 -16.58
CA SER A 105 -0.89 13.86 -17.96
C SER A 105 -0.56 12.38 -18.16
N SER A 106 -0.20 11.65 -17.11
CA SER A 106 0.05 10.21 -17.22
C SER A 106 -1.26 9.44 -17.42
N SER A 107 -1.36 8.71 -18.52
CA SER A 107 -2.43 7.74 -18.76
C SER A 107 -2.17 6.45 -17.98
N HIS A 108 -3.22 5.88 -17.42
CA HIS A 108 -3.14 4.67 -16.63
C HIS A 108 -2.81 3.46 -17.52
N PRO A 109 -1.86 2.59 -17.15
CA PRO A 109 -1.41 1.47 -17.99
C PRO A 109 -2.49 0.40 -18.21
N PHE A 110 -3.44 0.29 -17.28
CA PHE A 110 -4.61 -0.57 -17.44
C PHE A 110 -5.70 0.13 -18.27
N ALA A 111 -5.57 0.01 -19.59
CA ALA A 111 -6.53 0.50 -20.58
C ALA A 111 -7.37 -0.68 -21.12
N ASP A 112 -8.39 -1.08 -20.37
CA ASP A 112 -9.26 -2.23 -20.70
C ASP A 112 -10.74 -1.86 -20.51
N PRO A 113 -11.51 -1.69 -21.59
CA PRO A 113 -12.93 -1.32 -21.50
C PRO A 113 -13.80 -2.42 -20.87
N HIS A 114 -13.30 -3.65 -20.78
CA HIS A 114 -13.99 -4.78 -20.15
C HIS A 114 -13.42 -5.13 -18.76
N GLY A 115 -12.42 -4.38 -18.31
CA GLY A 115 -11.83 -4.49 -16.99
C GLY A 115 -12.47 -3.53 -16.00
N LEU A 116 -11.98 -3.58 -14.76
CA LEU A 116 -12.31 -2.59 -13.73
C LEU A 116 -11.03 -2.05 -13.10
N LEU A 117 -10.86 -0.73 -13.17
CA LEU A 117 -9.80 -0.01 -12.48
C LEU A 117 -10.31 0.47 -11.11
N VAL A 118 -9.75 -0.05 -10.04
CA VAL A 118 -10.06 0.33 -8.67
C VAL A 118 -8.95 1.23 -8.15
N HIS A 119 -9.30 2.45 -7.75
CA HIS A 119 -8.39 3.38 -7.07
C HIS A 119 -8.61 3.32 -5.57
N VAL A 120 -7.54 3.32 -4.79
CA VAL A 120 -7.62 3.33 -3.32
C VAL A 120 -7.92 4.71 -2.71
N THR A 121 -7.96 5.75 -3.55
CA THR A 121 -8.22 7.14 -3.17
C THR A 121 -9.00 7.87 -4.25
N ARG A 122 -9.74 8.90 -3.85
CA ARG A 122 -10.42 9.80 -4.78
C ARG A 122 -9.41 10.63 -5.57
N PHE A 123 -8.31 11.04 -4.93
CA PHE A 123 -7.19 11.72 -5.57
C PHE A 123 -6.59 10.91 -6.72
N ASN A 124 -6.24 9.63 -6.51
CA ASN A 124 -5.68 8.81 -7.60
C ASN A 124 -6.64 8.72 -8.78
N ARG A 125 -7.94 8.48 -8.52
CA ARG A 125 -8.96 8.40 -9.57
C ARG A 125 -9.05 9.70 -10.37
N LEU A 126 -8.93 10.84 -9.70
CA LEU A 126 -8.96 12.16 -10.34
C LEU A 126 -7.71 12.41 -11.20
N MET A 127 -6.53 12.05 -10.69
CA MET A 127 -5.25 12.46 -11.27
C MET A 127 -4.75 11.54 -12.37
N TRP A 128 -5.14 10.26 -12.37
CA TRP A 128 -4.86 9.37 -13.50
C TRP A 128 -5.79 9.70 -14.67
N ASP A 129 -5.22 9.79 -15.87
CA ASP A 129 -6.03 9.67 -17.09
C ASP A 129 -6.41 8.20 -17.27
N ASN A 130 -7.66 7.88 -16.93
CA ASN A 130 -8.18 6.51 -16.93
C ASN A 130 -8.72 6.07 -18.31
N GLY A 131 -8.74 6.97 -19.30
CA GLY A 131 -9.34 6.70 -20.61
C GLY A 131 -10.79 6.20 -20.51
N GLU A 132 -11.09 5.13 -21.25
CA GLU A 132 -12.42 4.50 -21.29
C GLU A 132 -12.61 3.38 -20.25
N THR A 133 -11.57 3.06 -19.46
CA THR A 133 -11.65 1.97 -18.48
C THR A 133 -12.64 2.33 -17.37
N PRO A 134 -13.63 1.46 -17.06
CA PRO A 134 -14.52 1.67 -15.92
C PRO A 134 -13.73 1.84 -14.61
N THR A 135 -14.05 2.87 -13.83
CA THR A 135 -13.37 3.17 -12.57
C THR A 135 -14.26 3.03 -11.36
N ARG A 136 -13.69 2.62 -10.22
CA ARG A 136 -14.32 2.67 -8.90
C ARG A 136 -13.32 3.13 -7.85
N VAL A 137 -13.80 3.81 -6.81
CA VAL A 137 -13.01 4.08 -5.60
C VAL A 137 -13.44 3.10 -4.52
N ILE A 138 -12.45 2.43 -3.92
CA ILE A 138 -12.62 1.64 -2.69
C ILE A 138 -11.52 2.12 -1.76
N GLU A 139 -11.91 2.81 -0.69
CA GLU A 139 -10.97 3.43 0.25
C GLU A 139 -10.02 2.41 0.86
N HIS A 140 -8.82 2.89 1.19
CA HIS A 140 -7.79 2.05 1.75
C HIS A 140 -8.14 1.59 3.17
N SER A 141 -7.90 0.31 3.46
CA SER A 141 -8.01 -0.26 4.81
C SER A 141 -6.64 -0.60 5.39
N VAL A 142 -6.49 -0.49 6.70
CA VAL A 142 -5.27 -0.90 7.43
C VAL A 142 -5.62 -1.96 8.46
N ALA A 143 -4.73 -2.94 8.63
CA ALA A 143 -4.86 -3.98 9.65
C ALA A 143 -4.10 -3.55 10.90
N ILE A 144 -4.81 -3.26 11.99
CA ILE A 144 -4.22 -2.67 13.20
C ILE A 144 -4.23 -3.67 14.34
N ASP A 145 -3.21 -3.58 15.20
CA ASP A 145 -3.22 -4.28 16.48
C ASP A 145 -4.31 -3.66 17.38
N PRO A 146 -5.40 -4.38 17.70
CA PRO A 146 -6.51 -3.81 18.47
C PRO A 146 -6.11 -3.38 19.88
N GLU A 147 -5.00 -3.90 20.40
CA GLU A 147 -4.48 -3.55 21.72
C GLU A 147 -3.53 -2.34 21.69
N ALA A 148 -3.18 -1.83 20.51
CA ALA A 148 -2.31 -0.67 20.40
C ALA A 148 -3.08 0.63 20.71
N THR A 149 -2.76 1.24 21.83
CA THR A 149 -3.29 2.55 22.23
C THR A 149 -2.16 3.57 22.35
N TYR A 150 -2.37 4.79 21.84
CA TYR A 150 -1.44 5.90 21.93
C TYR A 150 -1.06 6.23 23.39
N ARG A 151 0.24 6.43 23.63
CA ARG A 151 0.83 6.80 24.94
C ARG A 151 1.60 8.12 24.89
N GLY A 152 2.37 8.37 23.82
CA GLY A 152 3.08 9.63 23.61
C GLY A 152 4.09 10.01 24.70
N THR A 153 4.75 9.00 25.29
CA THR A 153 5.69 9.15 26.42
C THR A 153 7.08 9.64 26.00
N LEU A 154 7.46 9.44 24.75
CA LEU A 154 8.73 9.92 24.19
C LEU A 154 8.56 11.36 23.68
N PRO A 155 9.42 12.31 24.11
CA PRO A 155 9.34 13.72 23.71
C PRO A 155 9.91 13.97 22.30
N GLN A 156 9.57 13.12 21.34
CA GLN A 156 10.03 13.16 19.95
C GLN A 156 8.95 12.62 19.00
N GLY A 157 8.98 13.08 17.75
CA GLY A 157 8.12 12.57 16.69
C GLY A 157 8.66 11.31 16.03
N ILE A 158 7.87 10.71 15.14
CA ILE A 158 8.28 9.58 14.30
C ILE A 158 7.74 9.73 12.88
N THR A 159 8.54 9.34 11.89
CA THR A 159 8.15 9.16 10.50
C THR A 159 8.28 7.68 10.16
N ALA A 160 7.23 7.07 9.61
CA ALA A 160 7.24 5.67 9.16
C ALA A 160 7.15 5.61 7.63
N ILE A 161 8.30 5.49 6.95
CA ILE A 161 8.40 5.51 5.49
C ILE A 161 9.51 4.54 5.04
N ASN A 162 9.17 3.65 4.11
CA ASN A 162 10.14 2.75 3.50
C ASN A 162 10.88 3.39 2.33
N SER A 163 12.14 3.02 2.17
CA SER A 163 12.98 3.36 1.02
C SER A 163 13.08 4.86 0.75
N MET A 164 13.15 5.67 1.82
CA MET A 164 13.14 7.13 1.72
C MET A 164 14.29 7.69 0.86
N PRO A 165 15.56 7.24 0.99
CA PRO A 165 16.65 7.70 0.12
C PRO A 165 16.35 7.50 -1.37
N ARG A 166 15.87 6.31 -1.74
CA ARG A 166 15.53 5.95 -3.12
C ARG A 166 14.32 6.74 -3.64
N ARG A 167 13.32 6.98 -2.79
CA ARG A 167 12.07 7.66 -3.17
C ARG A 167 12.19 9.19 -3.13
N GLY A 168 13.19 9.72 -2.44
CA GLY A 168 13.61 11.12 -2.47
C GLY A 168 12.48 12.11 -2.19
N ARG A 169 12.36 13.13 -3.06
CA ARG A 169 11.41 14.24 -2.88
C ARG A 169 9.94 13.80 -2.88
N LYS A 170 9.59 12.68 -3.54
CA LYS A 170 8.22 12.15 -3.61
C LYS A 170 7.65 11.90 -2.21
N VAL A 171 8.49 11.33 -1.34
CA VAL A 171 8.15 11.03 0.07
C VAL A 171 8.67 12.08 1.05
N GLY A 172 9.22 13.18 0.54
CA GLY A 172 9.64 14.31 1.38
C GLY A 172 10.95 14.11 2.14
N LEU A 173 11.95 13.42 1.58
CA LEU A 173 13.26 13.25 2.23
C LEU A 173 13.86 14.59 2.72
N ASP A 174 13.88 15.60 1.87
CA ASP A 174 14.38 16.94 2.19
C ASP A 174 13.56 17.64 3.28
N LEU A 175 12.24 17.41 3.33
CA LEU A 175 11.39 17.96 4.40
C LEU A 175 11.60 17.25 5.73
N PHE A 176 11.78 15.93 5.69
CA PHE A 176 12.14 15.14 6.86
C PHE A 176 13.45 15.61 7.46
N LEU A 177 14.48 15.77 6.61
CA LEU A 177 15.79 16.26 7.05
C LEU A 177 15.72 17.68 7.59
N GLU A 178 14.96 18.57 6.96
CA GLU A 178 14.79 19.94 7.47
C GLU A 178 14.04 19.95 8.81
N ALA A 179 12.93 19.22 8.93
CA ALA A 179 12.17 19.14 10.17
C ALA A 179 13.01 18.60 11.34
N ARG A 180 13.87 17.60 11.09
CA ARG A 180 14.79 17.03 12.09
C ARG A 180 15.82 18.00 12.65
N ARG A 181 16.08 19.12 11.98
CA ARG A 181 16.97 20.17 12.49
C ARG A 181 16.33 21.00 13.59
N HIS A 182 14.99 21.00 13.67
CA HIS A 182 14.22 21.82 14.60
C HIS A 182 13.60 20.99 15.73
N VAL A 183 13.19 19.76 15.44
CA VAL A 183 12.51 18.87 16.39
C VAL A 183 13.07 17.44 16.26
N PRO A 184 13.27 16.70 17.37
CA PRO A 184 13.70 15.30 17.28
C PRO A 184 12.59 14.45 16.64
N ILE A 185 12.93 13.77 15.54
CA ILE A 185 12.03 12.87 14.80
C ILE A 185 12.81 11.60 14.44
N GLN A 186 12.29 10.43 14.83
CA GLN A 186 12.83 9.13 14.45
C GLN A 186 12.33 8.68 13.07
N LEU A 187 13.12 7.88 12.37
CA LEU A 187 12.71 7.23 11.12
C LEU A 187 12.54 5.73 11.33
N ALA A 188 11.37 5.21 11.00
CA ALA A 188 11.09 3.77 10.92
C ALA A 188 10.80 3.37 9.47
N GLY A 189 11.18 2.14 9.11
CA GLY A 189 10.97 1.56 7.79
C GLY A 189 12.24 0.96 7.21
N PHE A 190 12.07 0.01 6.29
CA PHE A 190 13.17 -0.67 5.60
C PHE A 190 13.72 0.14 4.41
N GLY A 191 14.94 -0.18 3.97
CA GLY A 191 15.56 0.46 2.81
C GLY A 191 15.99 1.91 3.03
N ASN A 192 16.20 2.30 4.30
CA ASN A 192 16.60 3.64 4.71
C ASN A 192 18.11 3.72 5.02
N GLU A 193 18.92 2.88 4.38
CA GLU A 193 20.37 2.86 4.58
C GLU A 193 20.97 4.26 4.31
N GLY A 194 21.87 4.69 5.19
CA GLY A 194 22.48 6.02 5.14
C GLY A 194 21.66 7.14 5.81
N LEU A 195 20.51 6.83 6.42
CA LEU A 195 19.77 7.74 7.30
C LEU A 195 19.69 7.17 8.72
N ASP A 196 19.96 8.02 9.71
CA ASP A 196 19.80 7.63 11.12
C ASP A 196 18.32 7.38 11.46
N GLY A 197 18.04 6.26 12.13
CA GLY A 197 16.70 5.90 12.57
C GLY A 197 16.63 4.52 13.22
N LEU A 198 15.41 4.05 13.43
CA LEU A 198 15.10 2.75 14.03
C LEU A 198 15.25 1.58 13.05
N GLY A 199 15.27 1.88 11.74
CA GLY A 199 15.28 0.87 10.69
C GLY A 199 13.94 0.15 10.56
N ASP A 200 13.97 -1.08 10.05
CA ASP A 200 12.77 -1.89 9.84
C ASP A 200 12.20 -2.39 11.17
N ILE A 201 10.90 -2.15 11.38
CA ILE A 201 10.16 -2.61 12.54
C ILE A 201 9.15 -3.65 12.05
N PRO A 202 9.20 -4.91 12.56
CA PRO A 202 8.21 -5.90 12.19
C PRO A 202 6.79 -5.39 12.41
N TYR A 203 5.94 -5.51 11.39
CA TYR A 203 4.57 -4.97 11.39
C TYR A 203 3.76 -5.31 12.66
N PRO A 204 3.80 -6.55 13.22
CA PRO A 204 3.09 -6.88 14.46
C PRO A 204 3.49 -6.06 15.70
N ARG A 205 4.66 -5.41 15.66
CA ARG A 205 5.13 -4.53 16.75
C ARG A 205 5.07 -3.05 16.40
N LEU A 206 4.86 -2.71 15.13
CA LEU A 206 4.94 -1.35 14.62
C LEU A 206 4.03 -0.40 15.41
N HIS A 207 2.74 -0.73 15.53
CA HIS A 207 1.77 0.11 16.22
C HIS A 207 2.12 0.34 17.69
N ARG A 208 2.57 -0.70 18.41
CA ARG A 208 2.96 -0.59 19.82
C ARG A 208 4.20 0.27 20.04
N VAL A 209 5.15 0.25 19.10
CA VAL A 209 6.36 1.07 19.14
C VAL A 209 6.04 2.52 18.76
N VAL A 210 5.29 2.73 17.68
CA VAL A 210 4.88 4.06 17.21
C VAL A 210 4.03 4.79 18.26
N ALA A 211 3.19 4.06 19.01
CA ALA A 211 2.34 4.61 20.06
C ALA A 211 3.09 5.38 21.18
N ASP A 212 4.38 5.11 21.39
CA ASP A 212 5.19 5.81 22.40
C ASP A 212 5.66 7.20 21.94
N TYR A 213 5.67 7.48 20.64
CA TYR A 213 6.13 8.76 20.08
C TYR A 213 5.06 9.84 20.17
N ARG A 214 5.47 11.10 20.33
CA ARG A 214 4.55 12.23 20.60
C ARG A 214 3.63 12.58 19.43
N PHE A 215 4.09 12.38 18.21
CA PHE A 215 3.32 12.64 16.99
C PHE A 215 3.91 11.86 15.81
N LEU A 216 3.06 11.52 14.84
CA LEU A 216 3.52 11.07 13.53
C LEU A 216 3.79 12.28 12.66
N PHE A 217 4.95 12.32 11.99
CA PHE A 217 5.25 13.28 10.94
C PHE A 217 5.21 12.61 9.56
N SER A 218 4.31 13.06 8.69
CA SER A 218 4.19 12.63 7.30
C SER A 218 4.65 13.73 6.33
N PRO A 219 5.91 13.68 5.84
CA PRO A 219 6.47 14.66 4.90
C PRO A 219 6.10 14.37 3.44
N CYS A 220 5.24 13.39 3.18
CA CYS A 220 4.93 12.95 1.82
C CYS A 220 4.43 14.11 0.96
N ARG A 221 4.96 14.24 -0.26
CA ARG A 221 4.52 15.26 -1.21
C ARG A 221 3.55 14.74 -2.26
N TYR A 222 3.84 13.53 -2.75
CA TYR A 222 3.14 13.00 -3.91
C TYR A 222 3.04 11.48 -3.84
N THR A 223 2.23 11.02 -2.89
CA THR A 223 1.87 9.62 -2.67
C THR A 223 0.36 9.52 -2.54
N SER A 224 -0.26 8.37 -2.79
CA SER A 224 -1.73 8.24 -2.77
C SER A 224 -2.31 8.62 -1.40
N LEU A 225 -2.27 7.70 -0.44
CA LEU A 225 -2.57 7.94 0.97
C LEU A 225 -1.48 7.26 1.82
N PRO A 226 -0.73 8.01 2.65
CA PRO A 226 0.27 7.40 3.53
C PRO A 226 -0.39 6.52 4.60
N LEU A 227 -0.19 5.20 4.55
CA LEU A 227 -0.87 4.28 5.46
C LEU A 227 -0.51 4.49 6.93
N ALA A 228 0.73 4.89 7.19
CA ALA A 228 1.20 5.26 8.51
C ALA A 228 0.33 6.36 9.15
N VAL A 229 -0.25 7.26 8.35
CA VAL A 229 -1.17 8.30 8.84
C VAL A 229 -2.46 7.69 9.35
N ILE A 230 -3.07 6.78 8.59
CA ILE A 230 -4.31 6.10 9.00
C ILE A 230 -4.05 5.22 10.23
N GLU A 231 -2.94 4.51 10.26
CA GLU A 231 -2.51 3.68 11.39
C GLU A 231 -2.32 4.54 12.65
N ALA A 232 -1.65 5.69 12.55
CA ALA A 232 -1.47 6.63 13.65
C ALA A 232 -2.81 7.21 14.15
N MET A 233 -3.67 7.68 13.23
CA MET A 233 -5.00 8.21 13.58
C MET A 233 -5.82 7.16 14.34
N THR A 234 -5.79 5.91 13.91
CA THR A 234 -6.62 4.85 14.50
C THR A 234 -6.19 4.49 15.92
N ILE A 235 -4.89 4.54 16.25
CA ILE A 235 -4.42 4.34 17.63
C ILE A 235 -4.59 5.59 18.51
N GLY A 236 -5.12 6.69 17.98
CA GLY A 236 -5.32 7.96 18.69
C GLY A 236 -4.08 8.86 18.74
N MET A 237 -3.10 8.64 17.87
CA MET A 237 -1.86 9.42 17.83
C MET A 237 -2.04 10.73 17.06
N PRO A 238 -1.53 11.87 17.58
CA PRO A 238 -1.51 13.13 16.83
C PRO A 238 -0.71 13.02 15.53
N VAL A 239 -1.25 13.55 14.44
CA VAL A 239 -0.59 13.58 13.12
C VAL A 239 -0.24 15.01 12.74
N VAL A 240 0.98 15.20 12.24
CA VAL A 240 1.44 16.41 11.55
C VAL A 240 1.82 16.01 10.13
N ALA A 241 1.17 16.58 9.13
CA ALA A 241 1.38 16.20 7.74
C ALA A 241 1.29 17.38 6.78
N LEU A 242 1.82 17.21 5.57
CA LEU A 242 1.51 18.12 4.47
C LEU A 242 0.07 17.90 3.96
N ALA A 243 -0.61 18.98 3.60
CA ALA A 243 -1.93 19.01 2.98
C ALA A 243 -1.87 18.60 1.50
N THR A 244 -1.23 17.47 1.20
CA THR A 244 -1.03 16.98 -0.17
C THR A 244 -1.86 15.73 -0.44
N THR A 245 -2.22 15.56 -1.70
CA THR A 245 -2.91 14.38 -2.25
C THR A 245 -4.23 14.08 -1.53
N GLU A 246 -4.44 12.86 -1.02
CA GLU A 246 -5.69 12.47 -0.36
C GLU A 246 -5.82 13.00 1.08
N LEU A 247 -4.71 13.43 1.71
CA LEU A 247 -4.71 13.77 3.13
C LEU A 247 -5.73 14.86 3.54
N PRO A 248 -5.98 15.92 2.75
CA PRO A 248 -7.01 16.91 3.07
C PRO A 248 -8.45 16.37 3.11
N ASP A 249 -8.73 15.22 2.48
CA ASP A 249 -10.06 14.57 2.52
C ASP A 249 -10.22 13.67 3.77
N VAL A 250 -9.09 13.31 4.40
CA VAL A 250 -9.05 12.38 5.55
C VAL A 250 -8.84 13.10 6.88
N ILE A 251 -8.01 14.14 6.90
CA ILE A 251 -7.67 14.88 8.12
C ILE A 251 -8.39 16.23 8.12
N GLU A 252 -9.22 16.41 9.13
CA GLU A 252 -9.76 17.73 9.46
C GLU A 252 -8.71 18.48 10.30
N ASN A 253 -8.19 19.57 9.73
CA ASN A 253 -7.12 20.36 10.32
C ASN A 253 -7.54 20.97 11.68
N GLY A 254 -6.71 20.78 12.70
CA GLY A 254 -6.98 21.21 14.07
C GLY A 254 -7.91 20.29 14.86
N VAL A 255 -8.50 19.26 14.22
CA VAL A 255 -9.39 18.29 14.87
C VAL A 255 -8.72 16.92 14.95
N HIS A 256 -8.41 16.31 13.80
CA HIS A 256 -7.79 14.99 13.72
C HIS A 256 -6.26 15.05 13.67
N GLY A 257 -5.71 16.19 13.29
CA GLY A 257 -4.28 16.43 13.14
C GLY A 257 -4.00 17.85 12.63
N TYR A 258 -2.75 18.12 12.29
CA TYR A 258 -2.32 19.40 11.74
C TYR A 258 -1.85 19.21 10.30
N LEU A 259 -2.49 19.93 9.37
CA LEU A 259 -2.13 19.97 7.96
C LEU A 259 -1.53 21.34 7.61
N SER A 260 -0.48 21.35 6.79
CA SER A 260 0.15 22.56 6.24
C SER A 260 0.29 22.52 4.73
#